data_AF-A0A841WL00-F1
#
_entry.id   AF-A0A841WL00-F1
#
_cell.length_a   1.000
_cell.length_b   1.000
_cell.length_c   1.000
_cell.angle_alpha   90.00
_cell.angle_beta   90.00
_cell.angle_gamma   90.00
#
_symmetry.space_group_name_H-M   'P 1'
#
loop_
_entity.id
_entity.type
_entity.pdbx_description
1 polymer ?
#
loop_
_entity_poly.entity_id
_entity_poly.type
_entity_poly.pdbx_seq_one_letter_code
_entity_poly.pdbx_strand_id
1 'polypeptide(L)'
;MDFESKAKTSTTTNNVDFAQPTTTRKSLELLRDTEALFRRPTVATLVPILPPKLSDRLQTASSLADDSFKELSEIDLDNISDLELRPARIFLGLSFIGFSALMILVLLLYLNTLHPELNAIEQIRQYWYEYVWFVSLGIAGMFMLGREAMRPIPKRRK
;
A
#
# COMPACT_ATOMS: atom_id res chain seq x y z
N MET A 1 -23.48 48.82 -19.44
CA MET A 1 -24.59 47.94 -19.01
C MET A 1 -23.99 46.96 -18.05
N ASP A 2 -24.17 47.20 -16.76
CA ASP A 2 -23.69 46.37 -15.67
C ASP A 2 -24.61 45.16 -15.52
N PHE A 3 -24.07 43.97 -15.77
CA PHE A 3 -24.76 42.71 -15.48
C PHE A 3 -24.23 42.16 -14.17
N GLU A 4 -24.97 42.43 -13.08
CA GLU A 4 -24.80 41.72 -11.81
C GLU A 4 -25.09 40.23 -12.02
N SER A 5 -24.12 39.35 -11.73
CA SER A 5 -24.37 37.92 -11.64
C SER A 5 -24.85 37.58 -10.22
N LYS A 6 -26.15 37.30 -10.09
CA LYS A 6 -26.70 36.62 -8.91
C LYS A 6 -26.30 35.15 -8.93
N ALA A 7 -25.27 34.80 -8.17
CA ALA A 7 -25.04 33.42 -7.74
C ALA A 7 -24.73 33.39 -6.24
N LYS A 8 -25.78 33.58 -5.42
CA LYS A 8 -25.78 33.12 -4.03
C LYS A 8 -26.27 31.68 -4.03
N THR A 9 -25.36 30.72 -3.85
CA THR A 9 -25.62 29.49 -3.11
C THR A 9 -24.34 29.11 -2.38
N SER A 10 -24.30 29.47 -1.10
CA SER A 10 -23.40 28.87 -0.13
C SER A 10 -23.73 27.39 -0.06
N THR A 11 -22.94 26.55 -0.74
CA THR A 11 -22.96 25.11 -0.49
C THR A 11 -22.36 24.91 0.89
N THR A 12 -23.24 24.83 1.89
CA THR A 12 -22.94 24.24 3.18
C THR A 12 -22.31 22.88 2.91
N THR A 13 -20.99 22.79 3.06
CA THR A 13 -20.27 21.53 3.10
C THR A 13 -20.89 20.73 4.23
N ASN A 14 -21.79 19.81 3.88
CA ASN A 14 -22.22 18.75 4.76
C ASN A 14 -20.94 18.02 5.15
N ASN A 15 -20.45 18.28 6.36
CA ASN A 15 -19.48 17.43 7.02
C ASN A 15 -20.15 16.06 7.07
N VAL A 16 -19.78 15.20 6.12
CA VAL A 16 -20.05 13.78 6.23
C VAL A 16 -19.23 13.35 7.43
N ASP A 17 -19.88 13.29 8.58
CA ASP A 17 -19.35 12.63 9.77
C ASP A 17 -19.07 11.19 9.34
N PHE A 18 -17.82 10.95 8.96
CA PHE A 18 -17.30 9.60 8.75
C PHE A 18 -17.67 8.82 9.99
N ALA A 19 -18.44 7.75 9.79
CA ALA A 19 -18.93 6.89 10.87
C ALA A 19 -17.79 6.63 11.86
N GLN A 20 -17.93 7.21 13.06
CA GLN A 20 -16.93 7.09 14.11
C GLN A 20 -16.87 5.61 14.47
N PRO A 21 -15.74 4.92 14.21
CA PRO A 21 -15.70 3.46 14.36
C PRO A 21 -15.98 3.11 15.82
N THR A 22 -17.11 2.44 16.05
CA THR A 22 -17.71 2.23 17.38
C THR A 22 -17.00 1.13 18.19
N THR A 23 -15.80 0.71 17.79
CA THR A 23 -14.96 -0.20 18.56
C THR A 23 -13.49 0.14 18.34
N THR A 24 -12.94 0.90 19.28
CA THR A 24 -11.52 1.30 19.39
C THR A 24 -10.61 0.12 19.74
N ARG A 25 -10.69 -1.01 19.02
CA ARG A 25 -9.64 -2.04 19.14
C ARG A 25 -8.43 -1.52 18.36
N LYS A 26 -7.26 -1.46 19.00
CA LYS A 26 -6.03 -1.05 18.33
C LYS A 26 -5.81 -2.01 17.16
N SER A 27 -5.54 -1.51 15.95
CA SER A 27 -5.47 -2.35 14.75
C SER A 27 -4.42 -3.46 14.85
N LEU A 28 -3.36 -3.25 15.64
CA LEU A 28 -2.33 -4.24 15.94
C LEU A 28 -2.80 -5.35 16.89
N GLU A 29 -3.73 -5.05 17.81
CA GLU A 29 -4.41 -6.08 18.61
C GLU A 29 -5.29 -6.95 17.72
N LEU A 30 -6.02 -6.33 16.78
CA LEU A 30 -6.84 -7.07 15.82
C LEU A 30 -5.98 -7.97 14.92
N LEU A 31 -4.82 -7.48 14.47
CA LEU A 31 -3.87 -8.27 13.71
C LEU A 31 -3.35 -9.48 14.51
N ARG A 32 -2.95 -9.26 15.77
CA ARG A 32 -2.51 -10.34 16.67
C ARG A 32 -3.61 -11.38 16.86
N ASP A 33 -4.83 -10.94 17.14
CA ASP A 33 -5.94 -11.85 17.44
C ASP A 33 -6.36 -12.65 16.20
N THR A 34 -6.33 -12.02 15.01
CA THR A 34 -6.61 -12.71 13.73
C THR A 34 -5.50 -13.68 13.36
N GLU A 35 -4.23 -13.30 13.50
CA GLU A 35 -3.10 -14.22 13.29
C GLU A 35 -3.17 -15.43 14.22
N ALA A 36 -3.40 -15.20 15.51
CA ALA A 36 -3.46 -16.26 16.51
C ALA A 36 -4.61 -17.23 16.25
N LEU A 37 -5.73 -16.74 15.72
CA LEU A 37 -6.87 -17.55 15.32
C LEU A 37 -6.53 -18.54 14.20
N PHE A 38 -5.63 -18.17 13.28
CA PHE A 38 -5.19 -19.06 12.20
C PHE A 38 -4.00 -19.93 12.60
N ARG A 39 -2.98 -19.37 13.27
CA ARG A 39 -1.74 -20.08 13.58
C ARG A 39 -1.93 -21.20 14.60
N ARG A 40 -2.59 -20.92 15.73
CA ARG A 40 -2.73 -21.91 16.82
C ARG A 40 -3.37 -23.23 16.38
N PRO A 41 -4.51 -23.25 15.66
CA PRO A 41 -5.07 -24.50 15.18
C PRO A 41 -4.22 -25.16 14.08
N THR A 42 -3.59 -24.36 13.23
CA THR A 42 -2.67 -24.86 12.18
C THR A 42 -1.49 -25.60 12.81
N VAL A 43 -0.83 -24.97 13.80
CA VAL A 43 0.28 -25.57 14.55
C VAL A 43 -0.19 -26.82 15.30
N ALA A 44 -1.32 -26.78 15.99
CA ALA A 44 -1.86 -27.94 16.70
C ALA A 44 -2.15 -29.14 15.77
N THR A 45 -2.55 -28.87 14.52
CA THR A 45 -2.81 -29.90 13.50
C THR A 45 -1.53 -30.46 12.90
N LEU A 46 -0.54 -29.60 12.63
CA LEU A 46 0.69 -29.97 11.93
C LEU A 46 1.72 -30.63 12.85
N VAL A 47 1.87 -30.16 14.10
CA VAL A 47 2.80 -30.72 15.11
C VAL A 47 2.79 -32.25 15.18
N PRO A 48 1.65 -32.95 15.33
CA PRO A 48 1.64 -34.40 15.47
C PRO A 48 1.94 -35.16 14.16
N ILE A 49 1.87 -34.49 13.00
CA ILE A 49 2.09 -35.08 11.67
C ILE A 49 3.55 -34.92 11.24
N LEU A 50 4.22 -33.86 11.69
CA LEU A 50 5.59 -33.57 11.28
C LEU A 50 6.63 -34.42 12.02
N PRO A 51 7.80 -34.68 11.37
CA PRO A 51 8.96 -35.23 12.05
C PRO A 51 9.36 -34.39 13.27
N PRO A 52 9.88 -35.01 14.35
CA PRO A 52 10.09 -34.35 15.65
C PRO A 52 10.94 -33.07 15.55
N LYS A 53 12.02 -33.11 14.76
CA LYS A 53 12.89 -31.94 14.53
C LYS A 53 12.18 -30.75 13.88
N LEU A 54 11.18 -31.01 13.03
CA LEU A 54 10.38 -29.97 12.38
C LEU A 54 9.24 -29.50 13.29
N SER A 55 8.62 -30.42 14.04
CA SER A 55 7.63 -30.09 15.07
C SER A 55 8.20 -29.13 16.12
N ASP A 56 9.38 -29.41 16.67
CA ASP A 56 10.01 -28.57 17.69
C ASP A 56 10.33 -27.15 17.16
N ARG A 57 10.79 -27.07 15.90
CA ARG A 57 11.05 -25.80 15.24
C ARG A 57 9.77 -25.02 14.99
N LEU A 58 8.71 -25.69 14.57
CA LEU A 58 7.40 -25.09 14.32
C LEU A 58 6.77 -24.57 15.62
N GLN A 59 6.87 -25.32 16.72
CA GLN A 59 6.42 -24.85 18.04
C GLN A 59 7.25 -23.66 18.54
N THR A 60 8.58 -23.73 18.42
CA THR A 60 9.45 -22.61 18.80
C THR A 60 9.14 -21.35 18.00
N ALA A 61 8.98 -21.48 16.68
CA ALA A 61 8.60 -20.36 15.81
C ALA A 61 7.22 -19.81 16.15
N SER A 62 6.26 -20.70 16.47
CA SER A 62 4.92 -20.33 16.92
C SER A 62 4.95 -19.53 18.23
N SER A 63 5.75 -19.95 19.21
CA SER A 63 5.94 -19.22 20.47
C SER A 63 6.59 -17.86 20.24
N LEU A 64 7.64 -17.80 19.42
CA LEU A 64 8.31 -16.54 19.08
C LEU A 64 7.35 -15.56 18.39
N ALA A 65 6.44 -16.07 17.55
CA ALA A 65 5.41 -15.26 16.92
C ALA A 65 4.41 -14.71 17.94
N ASP A 66 3.94 -15.51 18.91
CA ASP A 66 3.07 -15.03 20.00
C ASP A 66 3.72 -13.85 20.77
N ASP A 67 5.00 -13.98 21.13
CA ASP A 67 5.75 -12.93 21.85
C ASP A 67 5.93 -11.67 20.98
N SER A 68 6.30 -11.84 19.70
CA SER A 68 6.51 -10.74 18.76
C SER A 68 5.21 -9.97 18.48
N PHE A 69 4.09 -10.67 18.29
CA PHE A 69 2.80 -10.01 18.07
C PHE A 69 2.24 -9.37 19.34
N LYS A 70 2.60 -9.89 20.52
CA LYS A 70 2.29 -9.23 21.79
C LYS A 70 3.02 -7.90 21.90
N GLU A 71 4.33 -7.87 21.67
CA GLU A 71 5.12 -6.64 21.64
C GLU A 71 4.58 -5.65 20.59
N LEU A 72 4.24 -6.15 19.39
CA LEU A 72 3.66 -5.33 18.33
C LEU A 72 2.31 -4.73 18.73
N SER A 73 1.46 -5.49 19.43
CA SER A 73 0.15 -5.00 19.88
C SER A 73 0.24 -3.92 20.96
N GLU A 74 1.37 -3.81 21.65
CA GLU A 74 1.63 -2.78 22.66
C GLU A 74 2.04 -1.44 22.01
N ILE A 75 2.44 -1.43 20.74
CA ILE A 75 2.78 -0.21 20.00
C ILE A 75 1.53 0.67 19.85
N ASP A 76 1.66 1.91 20.31
CA ASP A 76 0.61 2.91 20.15
C ASP A 76 0.75 3.63 18.81
N LEU A 77 -0.07 3.24 17.83
CA LEU A 77 -0.07 3.86 16.49
C LEU A 77 -0.37 5.36 16.54
N ASP A 78 -1.09 5.83 17.57
CA ASP A 78 -1.42 7.25 17.75
C ASP A 78 -0.17 8.08 18.11
N ASN A 79 0.90 7.45 18.62
CA ASN A 79 2.19 8.09 18.85
C ASN A 79 3.11 8.07 17.63
N ILE A 80 2.80 7.26 16.60
CA ILE A 80 3.59 7.25 15.35
C ILE A 80 3.26 8.54 14.59
N SER A 81 4.24 9.43 14.52
CA SER A 81 4.06 10.68 13.80
C SER A 81 3.95 10.40 12.30
N ASP A 82 3.06 11.13 11.62
CA ASP A 82 2.94 11.09 10.16
C ASP A 82 4.27 11.41 9.42
N LEU A 83 5.23 12.05 10.11
CA LEU A 83 6.59 12.24 9.63
C LEU A 83 7.41 10.95 9.56
N GLU A 84 7.21 10.01 10.46
CA GLU A 84 7.91 8.72 10.50
C GLU A 84 7.46 7.80 9.37
N LEU A 85 6.20 7.95 8.93
CA LEU A 85 5.64 7.23 7.79
C LEU A 85 6.00 7.86 6.43
N ARG A 86 6.56 9.07 6.42
CA ARG A 86 6.91 9.79 5.19
C ARG A 86 7.93 9.04 4.32
N PRO A 87 9.04 8.50 4.84
CA PRO A 87 9.98 7.73 4.04
C PRO A 87 9.30 6.52 3.38
N ALA A 88 8.48 5.77 4.12
CA ALA A 88 7.78 4.60 3.58
C ALA A 88 6.84 4.96 2.42
N ARG A 89 6.09 6.07 2.53
CA ARG A 89 5.22 6.56 1.44
C ARG A 89 6.00 7.05 0.23
N ILE A 90 7.15 7.68 0.45
CA ILE A 90 8.07 8.08 -0.63
C ILE A 90 8.63 6.84 -1.35
N PHE A 91 9.08 5.84 -0.60
CA PHE A 91 9.54 4.58 -1.17
C PHE A 91 8.45 3.91 -2.01
N LEU A 92 7.21 3.89 -1.53
CA LEU A 92 6.10 3.32 -2.29
C LEU A 92 5.87 4.06 -3.62
N GLY A 93 5.88 5.41 -3.61
CA GLY A 93 5.79 6.20 -4.83
C GLY A 93 6.94 5.94 -5.81
N LEU A 94 8.17 5.84 -5.30
CA LEU A 94 9.36 5.47 -6.09
C LEU A 94 9.25 4.07 -6.69
N SER A 95 8.74 3.09 -5.93
CA SER A 95 8.52 1.73 -6.43
C SER A 95 7.51 1.69 -7.57
N PHE A 96 6.44 2.48 -7.51
CA PHE A 96 5.45 2.57 -8.60
C PHE A 96 6.07 3.13 -9.88
N ILE A 97 6.87 4.19 -9.77
CA ILE A 97 7.57 4.79 -10.92
C ILE A 97 8.59 3.81 -11.50
N GLY A 98 9.41 3.19 -10.64
CA GLY A 98 10.44 2.24 -11.04
C GLY A 98 9.84 1.00 -11.70
N PHE A 99 8.78 0.44 -11.13
CA PHE A 99 8.08 -0.71 -11.70
C PHE A 99 7.41 -0.37 -13.04
N SER A 100 6.76 0.79 -13.14
CA SER A 100 6.21 1.29 -14.41
C SER A 100 7.28 1.39 -15.50
N ALA A 101 8.42 2.01 -15.20
CA ALA A 101 9.53 2.13 -16.14
C ALA A 101 10.10 0.76 -16.55
N LEU A 102 10.27 -0.15 -15.59
CA LEU A 102 10.73 -1.51 -15.85
C LEU A 102 9.75 -2.27 -16.75
N MET A 103 8.44 -2.16 -16.50
CA MET A 103 7.42 -2.85 -17.31
C MET A 103 7.35 -2.30 -18.74
N ILE A 104 7.55 -1.00 -18.93
CA ILE A 104 7.68 -0.41 -20.28
C ILE A 104 8.91 -0.98 -21.00
N LEU A 105 10.06 -1.09 -20.32
CA LEU A 105 11.27 -1.69 -20.88
C LEU A 105 11.06 -3.16 -21.26
N VAL A 106 10.41 -3.93 -20.39
CA VAL A 106 10.07 -5.34 -20.65
C VAL A 106 9.11 -5.46 -21.84
N LEU A 107 8.11 -4.59 -21.94
CA LEU A 107 7.18 -4.56 -23.07
C LEU A 107 7.92 -4.24 -24.39
N LEU A 108 8.83 -3.27 -24.38
CA LEU A 108 9.67 -2.95 -25.54
C LEU A 108 10.56 -4.13 -25.94
N LEU A 109 11.19 -4.80 -24.98
CA LEU A 109 12.02 -5.97 -25.24
C LEU A 109 11.18 -7.12 -25.82
N TYR A 110 9.98 -7.34 -25.27
CA TYR A 110 9.04 -8.34 -25.76
C TYR A 110 8.66 -8.09 -27.23
N LEU A 111 8.29 -6.85 -27.56
CA LEU A 111 7.93 -6.46 -28.92
C LEU A 111 9.10 -6.63 -29.89
N ASN A 112 10.30 -6.19 -29.50
CA ASN A 112 11.48 -6.27 -30.35
C ASN A 112 11.95 -7.72 -30.58
N THR A 113 11.70 -8.62 -29.62
CA THR A 113 12.16 -10.01 -29.70
C THR A 113 11.16 -10.91 -30.44
N LEU A 114 9.85 -10.79 -30.16
CA LEU A 114 8.82 -11.68 -30.72
C LEU A 114 8.13 -11.12 -31.96
N HIS A 115 8.11 -9.80 -32.15
CA HIS A 115 7.43 -9.16 -33.27
C HIS A 115 8.33 -8.15 -34.00
N PRO A 116 9.52 -8.55 -34.49
CA PRO A 116 10.41 -7.67 -35.24
C PRO A 116 9.81 -7.19 -36.56
N GLU A 117 8.74 -7.85 -37.00
CA GLU A 117 8.01 -7.60 -38.24
C GLU A 117 6.89 -6.56 -38.11
N LEU A 118 6.54 -6.12 -36.89
CA LEU A 118 5.57 -5.05 -36.68
C LEU A 118 6.24 -3.67 -36.72
N ASN A 119 5.65 -2.74 -37.47
CA ASN A 119 6.08 -1.34 -37.47
C ASN A 119 5.71 -0.67 -36.13
N ALA A 120 6.45 0.38 -35.72
CA ALA A 120 6.27 1.04 -34.42
C ALA A 120 4.81 1.53 -34.17
N ILE A 121 4.13 1.98 -35.22
CA ILE A 121 2.74 2.43 -35.15
C ILE A 121 1.77 1.25 -34.92
N GLU A 122 2.03 0.10 -35.54
CA GLU A 122 1.23 -1.11 -35.33
C GLU A 122 1.45 -1.71 -33.94
N GLN A 123 2.69 -1.68 -33.43
CA GLN A 123 3.00 -2.08 -32.06
C GLN A 123 2.23 -1.25 -31.04
N ILE A 124 2.23 0.08 -31.20
CA ILE A 124 1.49 0.99 -30.31
C ILE A 124 -0.02 0.75 -30.39
N ARG A 125 -0.57 0.50 -31.59
CA ARG A 125 -2.00 0.23 -31.74
C ARG A 125 -2.41 -1.10 -31.10
N GLN A 126 -1.59 -2.13 -31.22
CA GLN A 126 -1.90 -3.46 -30.72
C GLN A 126 -1.74 -3.57 -29.19
N TYR A 127 -0.74 -2.89 -28.61
CA TYR A 127 -0.44 -2.92 -27.18
C TYR A 127 -0.74 -1.58 -26.48
N TRP A 128 -1.70 -0.83 -27.01
CA TRP A 128 -2.03 0.51 -26.51
C TRP A 128 -2.50 0.48 -25.06
N TYR A 129 -3.24 -0.57 -24.70
CA TYR A 129 -3.84 -0.72 -23.38
C TYR A 129 -2.76 -0.96 -22.32
N GLU A 130 -1.82 -1.87 -22.58
CA GLU A 130 -0.69 -2.18 -21.71
C GLU A 130 0.21 -0.96 -21.53
N TYR A 131 0.48 -0.23 -22.62
CA TYR A 131 1.26 1.00 -22.58
C TYR A 131 0.59 2.05 -21.69
N VAL A 132 -0.70 2.33 -21.92
CA VAL A 132 -1.47 3.30 -21.12
C VAL A 132 -1.52 2.86 -19.65
N TRP A 133 -1.67 1.57 -19.38
CA TRP A 133 -1.70 1.03 -18.02
C TRP A 133 -0.38 1.28 -17.29
N PHE A 134 0.76 0.94 -17.90
CA PHE A 134 2.07 1.15 -17.28
C PHE A 134 2.38 2.63 -17.10
N VAL A 135 2.10 3.47 -18.09
CA VAL A 135 2.28 4.93 -17.97
C VAL A 135 1.41 5.51 -16.85
N SER A 136 0.14 5.12 -16.77
CA SER A 136 -0.78 5.57 -15.72
C SER A 136 -0.29 5.17 -14.33
N LEU A 137 0.27 3.97 -14.19
CA LEU A 137 0.87 3.50 -12.94
C LEU A 137 2.07 4.37 -12.51
N GLY A 138 2.91 4.77 -13.47
CA GLY A 138 4.04 5.66 -13.22
C GLY A 138 3.59 7.08 -12.84
N ILE A 139 2.58 7.61 -13.53
CA ILE A 139 1.96 8.90 -13.21
C ILE A 139 1.38 8.89 -11.79
N ALA A 140 0.66 7.82 -11.40
CA ALA A 140 0.14 7.67 -10.05
C ALA A 140 1.26 7.70 -8.99
N GLY A 141 2.39 7.05 -9.26
CA GLY A 141 3.58 7.12 -8.42
C GLY A 141 4.15 8.55 -8.30
N MET A 142 4.23 9.28 -9.42
CA MET A 142 4.66 10.69 -9.41
C MET A 142 3.71 11.59 -8.62
N PHE A 143 2.39 11.41 -8.74
CA PHE A 143 1.42 12.14 -7.92
C PHE A 143 1.58 11.83 -6.43
N MET A 144 1.85 10.57 -6.08
CA MET A 144 2.09 10.17 -4.69
C MET A 144 3.32 10.86 -4.11
N LEU A 145 4.42 10.95 -4.88
CA LEU A 145 5.61 11.72 -4.50
C LEU A 145 5.35 13.22 -4.41
N GLY A 146 4.64 13.79 -5.40
CA GLY A 146 4.28 15.20 -5.41
C GLY A 146 3.46 15.58 -4.18
N ARG A 147 2.50 14.73 -3.79
CA ARG A 147 1.72 14.91 -2.56
C ARG A 147 2.60 14.91 -1.31
N GLU A 148 3.59 14.02 -1.22
CA GLU A 148 4.53 13.99 -0.08
C GLU A 148 5.55 15.13 -0.09
N ALA A 149 5.90 15.67 -1.26
CA ALA A 149 6.77 16.84 -1.41
C ALA A 149 6.07 18.13 -0.97
N MET A 150 4.78 18.28 -1.30
CA MET A 150 3.96 19.43 -0.92
C MET A 150 3.43 19.38 0.52
N ARG A 151 3.62 18.26 1.22
CA ARG A 151 3.09 18.08 2.58
C ARG A 151 3.81 19.01 3.57
N PRO A 152 3.07 19.81 4.36
CA PRO A 152 3.68 20.71 5.33
C PRO A 152 4.37 19.90 6.44
N ILE A 153 5.63 20.24 6.71
CA ILE A 153 6.39 19.65 7.82
C ILE A 153 5.94 20.40 9.09
N PRO A 154 5.34 19.73 10.09
CA PRO A 154 4.98 20.40 11.32
C PRO A 154 6.25 20.97 11.98
N LYS A 155 6.23 22.28 12.29
CA LYS A 155 7.32 22.92 13.04
C LYS A 155 7.44 22.19 14.37
N ARG A 156 8.60 21.56 14.60
CA ARG A 156 8.99 21.00 15.90
C ARG A 156 8.80 22.12 16.93
N ARG A 157 7.79 22.00 17.81
CA ARG A 157 7.72 22.87 19.01
C ARG A 157 9.00 22.56 19.79
N LYS A 158 9.85 23.57 19.94
CA LYS A 158 11.04 23.52 20.79
C LYS A 158 10.64 23.25 22.23
#